data_AF-A0A6A0H9L4-F1
#
_entry.id   AF-A0A6A0H9L4-F1
#
_cell.length_a   1.000
_cell.length_b   1.000
_cell.length_c   1.000
_cell.angle_alpha   90.00
_cell.angle_beta   90.00
_cell.angle_gamma   90.00
#
_symmetry.space_group_name_H-M   'P 1'
#
loop_
_entity.id
_entity.type
_entity.pdbx_description
1 polymer ?
#
loop_
_entity_poly.entity_id
_entity_poly.type
_entity_poly.pdbx_seq_one_letter_code
_entity_poly.pdbx_strand_id
1 'polypeptide(L)'
;MKDEHKLAWFENVDPVLVDDDLIGPESPCQPSDAEVSDNEDAVEVDMDEEDDFIVTKESNQEQAERLKEKKRIDELSMNAVALDCEMVGVGVGGCSSALGRVSIVDRRGDVLYDQFAEPVEPVTDYRTRYSGIRPENLKDAPPFSEVQAEVAKLIKGRIVVGHALKNDFGVLLLSHPQQLIRDTSLYRPFMERYRRAAPSLKNLSRDFLGLVIQEGEHDSVTDARVAMRLYYLNRVKWERNIANGTRGHFSKSMLAAKPTSSGHGRSQRRRTGNKNKRKIGKASHSKSRRK
;
A
#
# COMPACT_ATOMS: atom_id res chain seq x y z
N MET A 1 19.66 -26.15 12.10
CA MET A 1 20.00 -24.75 12.38
C MET A 1 19.49 -23.90 11.23
N LYS A 2 18.37 -23.21 11.41
CA LYS A 2 17.84 -22.22 10.47
C LYS A 2 17.26 -21.06 11.28
N ASP A 3 17.62 -19.85 10.88
CA ASP A 3 16.82 -18.63 11.02
C ASP A 3 16.53 -18.04 12.41
N GLU A 4 17.41 -18.21 13.40
CA GLU A 4 17.35 -17.45 14.67
C GLU A 4 17.55 -15.92 14.46
N HIS A 5 18.17 -15.51 13.33
CA HIS A 5 18.35 -14.11 12.95
C HIS A 5 17.12 -13.41 12.33
N LYS A 6 15.97 -14.08 12.15
CA LYS A 6 14.78 -13.46 11.52
C LYS A 6 13.86 -12.70 12.50
N LEU A 7 13.99 -12.88 13.81
CA LEU A 7 13.07 -12.29 14.80
C LEU A 7 13.63 -11.06 15.53
N ALA A 8 14.96 -10.94 15.66
CA ALA A 8 15.63 -9.84 16.38
C ALA A 8 15.34 -8.42 15.83
N TRP A 9 14.78 -8.30 14.61
CA TRP A 9 14.46 -7.03 13.95
C TRP A 9 13.26 -6.30 14.57
N PHE A 10 12.29 -7.03 15.15
CA PHE A 10 11.09 -6.45 15.75
C PHE A 10 11.23 -6.18 17.25
N GLU A 11 12.07 -6.95 17.93
CA GLU A 11 12.22 -6.87 19.40
C GLU A 11 13.10 -5.68 19.85
N ASN A 12 14.03 -5.23 19.01
CA ASN A 12 15.11 -4.30 19.43
C ASN A 12 14.86 -2.81 19.17
N VAL A 13 13.68 -2.40 18.69
CA VAL A 13 13.39 -0.96 18.54
C VAL A 13 11.96 -0.62 18.93
N ASP A 14 11.76 -0.25 20.20
CA ASP A 14 10.50 0.30 20.67
C ASP A 14 10.14 1.56 19.84
N PRO A 15 9.03 1.58 19.07
CA PRO A 15 8.71 2.71 18.17
C PRO A 15 8.48 4.04 18.91
N VAL A 16 8.43 4.00 20.24
CA VAL A 16 8.23 5.13 21.14
C VAL A 16 9.53 5.93 21.35
N LEU A 17 10.71 5.33 21.14
CA LEU A 17 12.03 5.90 21.47
C LEU A 17 12.92 6.20 20.26
N VAL A 18 12.31 6.50 19.10
CA VAL A 18 12.98 7.30 18.07
C VAL A 18 12.62 8.76 18.30
N ASP A 19 13.50 9.46 19.00
CA ASP A 19 13.49 10.92 19.04
C ASP A 19 13.79 11.44 17.62
N ASP A 20 12.90 12.27 17.08
CA ASP A 20 12.91 12.79 15.70
C ASP A 20 14.12 13.73 15.41
N ASP A 21 14.97 14.01 16.41
CA ASP A 21 16.00 15.04 16.38
C ASP A 21 17.40 14.55 15.91
N LEU A 22 17.58 13.26 15.63
CA LEU A 22 18.87 12.66 15.24
C LEU A 22 18.98 12.21 13.77
N ILE A 23 18.47 13.02 12.83
CA ILE A 23 18.83 12.93 11.41
C ILE A 23 19.20 14.32 10.87
N GLY A 24 20.38 14.79 11.27
CA GLY A 24 21.12 15.76 10.47
C GLY A 24 21.79 15.05 9.27
N PRO A 25 21.99 15.72 8.13
CA PRO A 25 22.95 15.24 7.14
C PRO A 25 24.37 15.38 7.72
N GLU A 26 25.31 14.59 7.20
CA GLU A 26 26.69 14.97 6.80
C GLU A 26 27.47 13.66 6.51
N SER A 27 28.10 13.57 5.33
CA SER A 27 28.94 12.43 4.94
C SER A 27 30.37 12.67 5.43
N PRO A 28 31.08 11.66 6.00
CA PRO A 28 32.48 11.84 6.35
C PRO A 28 33.37 11.84 5.09
N CYS A 29 33.81 13.02 4.65
CA CYS A 29 35.05 13.13 3.87
C CYS A 29 36.23 13.13 4.85
N GLN A 30 37.21 12.25 4.62
CA GLN A 30 38.43 12.22 5.43
C GLN A 30 39.38 13.37 5.02
N PRO A 31 39.94 14.14 5.97
CA PRO A 31 41.14 14.92 5.72
C PRO A 31 42.40 14.06 5.93
N SER A 32 43.40 14.27 5.08
CA SER A 32 44.75 13.72 5.20
C SER A 32 45.63 14.58 6.10
N ASP A 33 46.64 13.95 6.71
CA ASP A 33 47.56 14.56 7.67
C ASP A 33 48.33 15.80 7.14
N ALA A 34 48.48 16.81 7.99
CA ALA A 34 49.46 17.89 7.84
C ALA A 34 49.91 18.39 9.24
N GLU A 35 51.21 18.59 9.37
CA GLU A 35 51.99 18.61 10.62
C GLU A 35 51.69 19.77 11.59
N VAL A 36 51.95 19.52 12.88
CA VAL A 36 52.01 20.53 13.94
C VAL A 36 53.43 21.09 14.02
N SER A 37 53.56 22.42 14.07
CA SER A 37 54.78 23.12 14.49
C SER A 37 54.42 24.16 15.54
N ASP A 38 55.07 24.09 16.70
CA ASP A 38 54.83 25.00 17.82
C ASP A 38 55.18 26.46 17.49
N ASN A 39 54.44 27.39 18.09
CA ASN A 39 54.93 28.71 18.48
C ASN A 39 54.12 29.19 19.69
N GLU A 40 54.81 29.35 20.81
CA GLU A 40 54.30 30.03 22.00
C GLU A 40 54.47 31.54 21.79
N ASP A 41 53.37 32.30 21.80
CA ASP A 41 53.43 33.75 22.05
C ASP A 41 52.17 34.16 22.84
N ALA A 42 52.40 34.70 24.03
CA ALA A 42 51.32 35.11 24.93
C ALA A 42 50.82 36.52 24.57
N VAL A 43 49.51 36.67 24.39
CA VAL A 43 48.86 37.98 24.24
C VAL A 43 47.67 38.05 25.20
N GLU A 44 47.82 38.81 26.29
CA GLU A 44 46.72 39.18 27.19
C GLU A 44 46.08 40.49 26.74
N VAL A 45 44.90 40.41 26.11
CA VAL A 45 43.80 41.41 25.99
C VAL A 45 42.70 40.75 25.13
N ASP A 46 41.40 40.94 25.31
CA ASP A 46 40.64 41.71 26.30
C ASP A 46 39.30 40.99 26.55
N MET A 47 38.57 41.37 27.61
CA MET A 47 37.15 41.05 27.71
C MET A 47 36.37 41.85 26.66
N ASP A 48 35.68 41.17 25.73
CA ASP A 48 34.33 41.50 25.22
C ASP A 48 34.08 40.81 23.87
N GLU A 49 33.45 39.63 23.89
CA GLU A 49 32.68 39.13 22.73
C GLU A 49 31.59 38.17 23.24
N GLU A 50 30.32 38.56 23.09
CA GLU A 50 29.20 37.61 23.23
C GLU A 50 29.22 36.69 22.01
N ASP A 51 29.78 35.49 22.19
CA ASP A 51 29.75 34.44 21.17
C ASP A 51 28.27 34.15 20.82
N ASP A 52 27.92 34.43 19.56
CA ASP A 52 26.54 34.57 19.06
C ASP A 52 25.86 33.18 18.99
N PHE A 53 25.50 32.65 20.16
CA PHE A 53 24.75 31.42 20.27
C PHE A 53 23.33 31.66 19.76
N ILE A 54 23.14 31.40 18.46
CA ILE A 54 21.83 31.30 17.79
C ILE A 54 21.10 30.01 18.24
N VAL A 55 21.01 29.87 19.57
CA VAL A 55 19.81 29.57 20.34
C VAL A 55 18.55 30.14 19.69
N THR A 56 18.01 29.53 18.63
CA THR A 56 16.65 29.83 18.16
C THR A 56 15.66 29.51 19.27
N LYS A 57 15.39 30.53 20.10
CA LYS A 57 14.38 30.50 21.16
C LYS A 57 12.99 30.44 20.51
N GLU A 58 12.58 29.25 20.06
CA GLU A 58 11.16 28.96 19.89
C GLU A 58 10.46 29.38 21.17
N SER A 59 9.36 30.13 21.07
CA SER A 59 8.70 30.63 22.26
C SER A 59 8.23 29.45 23.13
N ASN A 60 8.33 29.58 24.46
CA ASN A 60 7.87 28.54 25.39
C ASN A 60 6.40 28.12 25.13
N GLN A 61 5.61 29.00 24.51
CA GLN A 61 4.25 28.74 24.08
C GLN A 61 4.19 27.81 22.85
N GLU A 62 4.98 28.06 21.81
CA GLU A 62 5.08 27.17 20.64
C GLU A 62 5.55 25.77 21.01
N GLN A 63 6.59 25.66 21.84
CA GLN A 63 7.08 24.37 22.34
C GLN A 63 5.98 23.60 23.09
N ALA A 64 5.21 24.29 23.95
CA ALA A 64 4.08 23.70 24.66
C ALA A 64 2.92 23.27 23.72
N GLU A 65 2.71 23.96 22.61
CA GLU A 65 1.73 23.59 21.59
C GLU A 65 2.18 22.39 20.75
N ARG A 66 3.45 22.36 20.31
CA ARG A 66 4.07 21.19 19.64
C ARG A 66 3.96 19.92 20.50
N LEU A 67 4.25 20.03 21.80
CA LEU A 67 4.16 18.89 22.73
C LEU A 67 2.71 18.39 22.91
N LYS A 68 1.72 19.30 22.96
CA LYS A 68 0.29 18.94 22.99
C LYS A 68 -0.16 18.28 21.69
N GLU A 69 0.34 18.73 20.54
CA GLU A 69 0.07 18.09 19.24
C GLU A 69 0.68 16.68 19.19
N LYS A 70 1.97 16.53 19.53
CA LYS A 70 2.67 15.23 19.59
C LYS A 70 1.90 14.24 20.47
N LYS A 71 1.51 14.65 21.68
CA LYS A 71 0.73 13.81 22.60
C LYS A 71 -0.61 13.35 22.00
N ARG A 72 -1.36 14.23 21.33
CA ARG A 72 -2.61 13.86 20.64
C ARG A 72 -2.39 12.88 19.48
N ILE A 73 -1.30 13.03 18.73
CA ILE A 73 -0.93 12.13 17.64
C ILE A 73 -0.51 10.75 18.19
N ASP A 74 0.24 10.72 19.29
CA ASP A 74 0.61 9.46 19.95
C ASP A 74 -0.64 8.77 20.54
N GLU A 75 -1.55 9.48 21.23
CA GLU A 75 -2.84 8.94 21.71
C GLU A 75 -3.73 8.42 20.57
N LEU A 76 -3.77 9.11 19.43
CA LEU A 76 -4.51 8.69 18.23
C LEU A 76 -3.90 7.44 17.58
N SER A 77 -2.57 7.39 17.46
CA SER A 77 -1.84 6.28 16.84
C SER A 77 -1.70 5.05 17.74
N MET A 78 -1.85 5.19 19.06
CA MET A 78 -1.84 4.07 20.01
C MET A 78 -2.83 2.95 19.67
N ASN A 79 -3.97 3.27 19.04
CA ASN A 79 -4.98 2.31 18.61
C ASN A 79 -4.90 1.99 17.09
N ALA A 80 -3.74 2.22 16.46
CA ALA A 80 -3.48 1.79 15.10
C ALA A 80 -3.21 0.28 15.04
N VAL A 81 -3.69 -0.35 13.98
CA VAL A 81 -3.39 -1.73 13.59
C VAL A 81 -2.92 -1.73 12.14
N ALA A 82 -2.03 -2.65 11.77
CA ALA A 82 -1.71 -2.87 10.36
C ALA A 82 -2.38 -4.15 9.88
N LEU A 83 -2.81 -4.12 8.63
CA LEU A 83 -3.53 -5.19 7.94
C LEU A 83 -2.79 -5.50 6.64
N ASP A 84 -2.60 -6.79 6.38
CA ASP A 84 -2.13 -7.30 5.09
C ASP A 84 -2.79 -8.67 4.82
N CYS A 85 -3.11 -8.94 3.55
CA CYS A 85 -3.81 -10.14 3.11
C CYS A 85 -3.06 -10.82 1.96
N GLU A 86 -2.86 -12.14 2.08
CA GLU A 86 -2.45 -12.97 0.96
C GLU A 86 -3.66 -13.48 0.18
N MET A 87 -3.57 -13.40 -1.15
CA MET A 87 -4.67 -13.77 -2.04
C MET A 87 -4.39 -15.03 -2.87
N VAL A 88 -5.42 -15.88 -2.98
CA VAL A 88 -5.50 -16.97 -3.96
C VAL A 88 -6.34 -16.54 -5.17
N GLY A 89 -6.17 -17.27 -6.27
CA GLY A 89 -6.94 -17.14 -7.50
C GLY A 89 -8.14 -18.09 -7.54
N VAL A 90 -9.32 -17.52 -7.80
CA VAL A 90 -10.58 -18.23 -8.02
C VAL A 90 -11.15 -17.93 -9.42
N GLY A 91 -12.19 -18.66 -9.83
CA GLY A 91 -12.76 -18.57 -11.17
C GLY A 91 -11.89 -19.22 -12.24
N VAL A 92 -12.21 -19.01 -13.52
CA VAL A 92 -11.50 -19.66 -14.64
C VAL A 92 -10.06 -19.17 -14.73
N GLY A 93 -9.10 -20.05 -14.41
CA GLY A 93 -7.67 -19.73 -14.47
C GLY A 93 -7.19 -18.72 -13.43
N GLY A 94 -7.84 -18.66 -12.26
CA GLY A 94 -7.44 -17.79 -11.15
C GLY A 94 -7.64 -16.28 -11.41
N CYS A 95 -8.56 -15.93 -12.32
CA CYS A 95 -8.75 -14.58 -12.83
C CYS A 95 -9.29 -13.57 -11.79
N SER A 96 -9.97 -14.06 -10.75
CA SER A 96 -10.43 -13.27 -9.60
C SER A 96 -9.54 -13.54 -8.39
N SER A 97 -9.27 -12.53 -7.56
CA SER A 97 -8.60 -12.70 -6.26
C SER A 97 -9.62 -12.99 -5.17
N ALA A 98 -9.33 -13.96 -4.32
CA ALA A 98 -10.04 -14.21 -3.06
C ALA A 98 -9.05 -14.22 -1.88
N LEU A 99 -9.56 -13.98 -0.67
CA LEU A 99 -8.75 -14.05 0.55
C LEU A 99 -8.24 -15.49 0.76
N GLY A 100 -6.95 -15.65 1.06
CA GLY A 100 -6.38 -16.94 1.47
C GLY A 100 -5.75 -16.90 2.87
N ARG A 101 -5.09 -15.80 3.25
CA ARG A 101 -4.61 -15.52 4.62
C ARG A 101 -4.77 -14.04 4.92
N VAL A 102 -5.07 -13.69 6.16
CA VAL A 102 -5.06 -12.31 6.67
C VAL A 102 -4.23 -12.24 7.94
N SER A 103 -3.41 -11.20 8.06
CA SER A 103 -2.65 -10.90 9.27
C SER A 103 -2.94 -9.49 9.74
N ILE A 104 -3.14 -9.33 11.05
CA ILE A 104 -3.31 -8.04 11.73
C ILE A 104 -2.30 -7.95 12.86
N VAL A 105 -1.53 -6.86 12.88
CA VAL A 105 -0.57 -6.57 13.95
C VAL A 105 -0.89 -5.24 14.63
N ASP A 106 -0.47 -5.12 15.89
CA ASP A 106 -0.59 -3.88 16.67
C ASP A 106 0.50 -2.85 16.31
N ARG A 107 0.56 -1.74 17.05
CA ARG A 107 1.58 -0.69 16.89
C ARG A 107 3.03 -1.14 17.14
N ARG A 108 3.25 -2.20 17.92
CA ARG A 108 4.58 -2.77 18.23
C ARG A 108 5.00 -3.82 17.20
N GLY A 109 4.03 -4.35 16.44
CA GLY A 109 4.21 -5.48 15.54
C GLY A 109 3.84 -6.83 16.19
N ASP A 110 3.21 -6.80 17.37
CA ASP A 110 2.66 -8.00 18.00
C ASP A 110 1.46 -8.50 17.18
N VAL A 111 1.35 -9.80 16.97
CA VAL A 111 0.28 -10.40 16.16
C VAL A 111 -1.02 -10.40 16.96
N LEU A 112 -2.02 -9.66 16.46
CA LEU A 112 -3.38 -9.65 17.01
C LEU A 112 -4.26 -10.72 16.35
N TYR A 113 -3.97 -11.05 15.10
CA TYR A 113 -4.70 -12.02 14.30
C TYR A 113 -3.80 -12.51 13.16
N ASP A 114 -3.77 -13.81 12.90
CA ASP A 114 -3.11 -14.38 11.73
C ASP A 114 -3.80 -15.68 11.36
N GLN A 115 -4.55 -15.68 10.26
CA GLN A 115 -5.52 -16.74 9.98
C GLN A 115 -5.66 -17.00 8.48
N PHE A 116 -5.59 -18.27 8.10
CA PHE A 116 -6.02 -18.74 6.78
C PHE A 116 -7.54 -18.74 6.70
N ALA A 117 -8.09 -18.48 5.52
CA ALA A 117 -9.53 -18.45 5.26
C ALA A 117 -9.91 -19.39 4.12
N GLU A 118 -10.94 -20.22 4.30
CA GLU A 118 -11.53 -20.99 3.20
C GLU A 118 -12.31 -20.04 2.27
N PRO A 119 -11.94 -19.92 0.97
CA PRO A 119 -12.64 -19.05 0.03
C PRO A 119 -14.00 -19.63 -0.38
N VAL A 120 -14.99 -18.76 -0.64
CA VAL A 120 -16.34 -19.16 -1.06
C VAL A 120 -16.35 -19.84 -2.44
N GLU A 121 -15.43 -19.46 -3.33
CA GLU A 121 -15.25 -20.07 -4.64
C GLU A 121 -14.06 -21.04 -4.64
N PRO A 122 -14.13 -22.17 -5.37
CA PRO A 122 -13.01 -23.11 -5.48
C PRO A 122 -11.73 -22.44 -5.99
N VAL A 123 -10.62 -22.68 -5.30
CA VAL A 123 -9.29 -22.19 -5.69
C VAL A 123 -8.82 -22.90 -6.95
N THR A 124 -8.45 -22.11 -7.96
CA THR A 124 -7.93 -22.60 -9.25
C THR A 124 -6.47 -22.20 -9.48
N ASP A 125 -5.95 -21.23 -8.74
CA ASP A 125 -4.52 -20.90 -8.66
C ASP A 125 -4.18 -20.48 -7.23
N TYR A 126 -3.29 -21.21 -6.55
CA TYR A 126 -2.88 -20.86 -5.19
C TYR A 126 -1.95 -19.65 -5.12
N ARG A 127 -1.33 -19.26 -6.26
CA ARG A 127 -0.36 -18.17 -6.36
C ARG A 127 0.85 -18.32 -5.43
N THR A 128 1.15 -19.55 -4.99
CA THR A 128 2.11 -19.90 -3.92
C THR A 128 3.47 -19.20 -4.03
N ARG A 129 3.99 -19.03 -5.25
CA ARG A 129 5.24 -18.28 -5.53
C ARG A 129 5.25 -16.81 -5.07
N TYR A 130 4.08 -16.27 -4.75
CA TYR A 130 3.87 -14.96 -4.16
C TYR A 130 3.28 -15.15 -2.76
N SER A 131 2.14 -15.85 -2.65
CA SER A 131 1.34 -15.90 -1.42
C SER A 131 1.84 -16.83 -0.32
N GLY A 132 2.76 -17.75 -0.62
CA GLY A 132 3.14 -18.87 0.26
C GLY A 132 2.04 -19.92 0.49
N ILE A 133 0.81 -19.68 0.05
CA ILE A 133 -0.36 -20.53 0.32
C ILE A 133 -0.32 -21.82 -0.52
N ARG A 134 -0.65 -22.94 0.11
CA ARG A 134 -0.73 -24.29 -0.47
C ARG A 134 -2.10 -24.91 -0.14
N PRO A 135 -2.55 -25.95 -0.85
CA PRO A 135 -3.83 -26.63 -0.58
C PRO A 135 -4.02 -27.05 0.88
N GLU A 136 -2.96 -27.55 1.50
CA GLU A 136 -2.92 -27.97 2.90
C GLU A 136 -3.18 -26.84 3.91
N ASN A 137 -2.94 -25.58 3.55
CA ASN A 137 -3.22 -24.43 4.42
C ASN A 137 -4.72 -24.09 4.49
N LEU A 138 -5.49 -24.41 3.44
CA LEU A 138 -6.91 -24.04 3.33
C LEU A 138 -7.86 -25.19 3.69
N LYS A 139 -7.37 -26.44 3.69
CA LYS A 139 -8.17 -27.67 3.85
C LYS A 139 -9.07 -27.68 5.09
N ASP A 140 -8.58 -27.14 6.20
CA ASP A 140 -9.25 -27.12 7.50
C ASP A 140 -9.29 -25.66 8.04
N ALA A 141 -9.28 -24.67 7.14
CA ALA A 141 -9.34 -23.26 7.48
C ALA A 141 -10.79 -22.82 7.81
N PRO A 142 -11.00 -21.85 8.72
CA PRO A 142 -12.32 -21.29 8.98
C PRO A 142 -12.94 -20.64 7.72
N PRO A 143 -14.27 -20.69 7.58
CA PRO A 143 -14.95 -20.13 6.41
C PRO A 143 -14.75 -18.62 6.33
N PHE A 144 -14.61 -18.10 5.11
CA PHE A 144 -14.40 -16.67 4.85
C PHE A 144 -15.29 -15.72 5.67
N SER A 145 -16.57 -16.05 5.87
CA SER A 145 -17.51 -15.22 6.63
C SER A 145 -17.17 -15.07 8.13
N GLU A 146 -16.53 -16.08 8.72
CA GLU A 146 -16.07 -16.05 10.11
C GLU A 146 -14.86 -15.13 10.23
N VAL A 147 -13.83 -15.39 9.41
CA VAL A 147 -12.61 -14.56 9.31
C VAL A 147 -12.94 -13.10 9.01
N GLN A 148 -13.85 -12.85 8.06
CA GLN A 148 -14.32 -11.50 7.72
C GLN A 148 -14.95 -10.79 8.93
N ALA A 149 -15.78 -11.49 9.71
CA ALA A 149 -16.45 -10.90 10.87
C ALA A 149 -15.45 -10.57 12.00
N GLU A 150 -14.43 -11.41 12.21
CA GLU A 150 -13.36 -11.16 13.17
C GLU A 150 -12.47 -9.99 12.76
N VAL A 151 -12.02 -9.95 11.49
CA VAL A 151 -11.28 -8.82 10.92
C VAL A 151 -12.09 -7.52 11.05
N ALA A 152 -13.37 -7.54 10.67
CA ALA A 152 -14.25 -6.37 10.77
C ALA A 152 -14.40 -5.87 12.21
N LYS A 153 -14.47 -6.78 13.19
CA LYS A 153 -14.49 -6.45 14.63
C LYS A 153 -13.17 -5.84 15.10
N LEU A 154 -12.04 -6.38 14.66
CA LEU A 154 -10.70 -5.91 15.05
C LEU A 154 -10.38 -4.51 14.52
N ILE A 155 -10.70 -4.22 13.25
CA ILE A 155 -10.42 -2.91 12.64
C ILE A 155 -11.42 -1.81 13.02
N LYS A 156 -12.58 -2.15 13.60
CA LYS A 156 -13.68 -1.22 13.86
C LYS A 156 -13.25 -0.04 14.73
N GLY A 157 -13.34 1.17 14.18
CA GLY A 157 -12.99 2.42 14.87
C GLY A 157 -11.49 2.62 15.08
N ARG A 158 -10.62 1.79 14.50
CA ARG A 158 -9.16 1.88 14.58
C ARG A 158 -8.57 2.57 13.35
N ILE A 159 -7.36 3.09 13.49
CA ILE A 159 -6.54 3.40 12.32
C ILE A 159 -6.08 2.08 11.70
N VAL A 160 -6.30 1.90 10.40
CA VAL A 160 -5.79 0.76 9.63
C VAL A 160 -4.64 1.24 8.75
N VAL A 161 -3.45 0.73 9.03
CA VAL A 161 -2.23 0.90 8.26
C VAL A 161 -2.07 -0.28 7.30
N GLY A 162 -1.43 -0.08 6.15
CA GLY A 162 -1.12 -1.16 5.22
C GLY A 162 -0.49 -0.66 3.93
N HIS A 163 -0.47 -1.50 2.90
CA HIS A 163 0.11 -1.17 1.60
C HIS A 163 -0.81 -1.58 0.46
N ALA A 164 -1.31 -0.59 -0.29
CA ALA A 164 -2.31 -0.80 -1.35
C ALA A 164 -3.62 -1.42 -0.84
N LEU A 165 -4.06 -1.01 0.36
CA LEU A 165 -5.20 -1.51 1.17
C LEU A 165 -6.53 -1.65 0.42
N LYS A 166 -6.67 -1.00 -0.74
CA LYS A 166 -7.81 -1.21 -1.66
C LYS A 166 -7.94 -2.68 -2.09
N ASN A 167 -6.83 -3.40 -2.21
CA ASN A 167 -6.82 -4.81 -2.59
C ASN A 167 -7.34 -5.70 -1.44
N ASP A 168 -6.82 -5.46 -0.24
CA ASP A 168 -7.16 -6.15 1.01
C ASP A 168 -8.63 -5.97 1.37
N PHE A 169 -9.11 -4.72 1.42
CA PHE A 169 -10.52 -4.43 1.62
C PHE A 169 -11.40 -5.00 0.50
N GLY A 170 -10.86 -5.09 -0.73
CA GLY A 170 -11.51 -5.71 -1.87
C GLY A 170 -11.77 -7.21 -1.66
N VAL A 171 -10.76 -7.99 -1.26
CA VAL A 171 -10.93 -9.43 -1.01
C VAL A 171 -11.62 -9.75 0.32
N LEU A 172 -11.51 -8.86 1.31
CA LEU A 172 -12.28 -8.93 2.55
C LEU A 172 -13.75 -8.52 2.36
N LEU A 173 -14.12 -7.92 1.23
CA LEU A 173 -15.45 -7.32 0.98
C LEU A 173 -15.85 -6.31 2.09
N LEU A 174 -14.87 -5.61 2.66
CA LEU A 174 -15.06 -4.62 3.72
C LEU A 174 -14.87 -3.20 3.20
N SER A 175 -15.37 -2.23 3.96
CA SER A 175 -15.07 -0.81 3.76
C SER A 175 -14.67 -0.19 5.08
N HIS A 176 -13.70 0.73 5.03
CA HIS A 176 -13.21 1.44 6.21
C HIS A 176 -13.30 2.96 5.98
N PRO A 177 -13.60 3.79 7.00
CA PRO A 177 -13.70 5.23 6.83
C PRO A 177 -12.37 5.82 6.32
N GLN A 178 -12.42 6.68 5.30
CA GLN A 178 -11.21 7.18 4.62
C GLN A 178 -10.24 7.90 5.58
N GLN A 179 -10.78 8.62 6.57
CA GLN A 179 -10.02 9.28 7.62
C GLN A 179 -9.37 8.33 8.64
N LEU A 180 -9.66 7.03 8.55
CA LEU A 180 -9.07 5.95 9.35
C LEU A 180 -8.09 5.07 8.56
N ILE A 181 -7.85 5.33 7.25
CA ILE A 181 -6.93 4.55 6.40
C ILE A 181 -5.56 5.24 6.26
N ARG A 182 -4.47 4.51 6.52
CA ARG A 182 -3.06 4.91 6.37
C ARG A 182 -2.38 3.99 5.34
N ASP A 183 -2.66 4.22 4.06
CA ASP A 183 -2.08 3.44 2.96
C ASP A 183 -0.69 3.99 2.58
N THR A 184 0.35 3.20 2.82
CA THR A 184 1.74 3.56 2.52
C THR A 184 2.02 3.69 1.01
N SER A 185 1.29 2.98 0.15
CA SER A 185 1.43 3.12 -1.31
C SER A 185 0.93 4.48 -1.83
N LEU A 186 0.06 5.15 -1.07
CA LEU A 186 -0.59 6.43 -1.41
C LEU A 186 -0.08 7.61 -0.57
N TYR A 187 0.92 7.43 0.28
CA TYR A 187 1.50 8.51 1.06
C TYR A 187 2.36 9.42 0.17
N ARG A 188 2.01 10.71 0.10
CA ARG A 188 2.64 11.66 -0.85
C ARG A 188 4.16 11.76 -0.75
N PRO A 189 4.77 11.95 0.44
CA PRO A 189 6.23 12.00 0.59
C PRO A 189 6.94 10.73 0.09
N PHE A 190 6.31 9.56 0.20
CA PHE A 190 6.84 8.33 -0.39
C PHE A 190 6.75 8.39 -1.92
N MET A 191 5.57 8.68 -2.49
CA MET A 191 5.39 8.75 -3.95
C MET A 191 6.29 9.80 -4.63
N GLU A 192 6.64 10.89 -3.95
CA GLU A 192 7.55 11.92 -4.49
C GLU A 192 8.95 11.37 -4.79
N ARG A 193 9.46 10.43 -3.99
CA ARG A 193 10.72 9.71 -4.24
C ARG A 193 10.66 8.80 -5.49
N TYR A 194 9.46 8.40 -5.93
CA TYR A 194 9.22 7.52 -7.08
C TYR A 194 8.45 8.20 -8.21
N ARG A 195 8.74 9.48 -8.48
CA ARG A 195 8.18 10.25 -9.62
C ARG A 195 6.63 10.30 -9.63
N ARG A 196 6.01 10.29 -8.44
CA ARG A 196 4.55 10.24 -8.20
C ARG A 196 3.87 8.92 -8.62
N ALA A 197 4.63 7.86 -8.89
CA ALA A 197 4.09 6.50 -8.95
C ALA A 197 3.92 5.92 -7.54
N ALA A 198 2.98 4.99 -7.37
CA ALA A 198 2.86 4.21 -6.14
C ALA A 198 4.07 3.24 -6.03
N PRO A 199 4.91 3.35 -5.00
CA PRO A 199 6.03 2.43 -4.80
C PRO A 199 5.57 1.09 -4.25
N SER A 200 6.36 0.04 -4.45
CA SER A 200 6.16 -1.25 -3.77
C SER A 200 6.65 -1.21 -2.33
N LEU A 201 6.04 -2.04 -1.48
CA LEU A 201 6.45 -2.21 -0.07
C LEU A 201 7.93 -2.60 0.04
N LYS A 202 8.42 -3.51 -0.80
CA LYS A 202 9.84 -3.88 -0.89
C LYS A 202 10.77 -2.69 -1.12
N ASN A 203 10.41 -1.75 -1.99
CA ASN A 203 11.22 -0.56 -2.23
C ASN A 203 11.16 0.40 -1.03
N LEU A 204 9.99 0.61 -0.43
CA LEU A 204 9.88 1.45 0.78
C LEU A 204 10.64 0.87 1.97
N SER A 205 10.53 -0.43 2.20
CA SER A 205 11.21 -1.17 3.27
C SER A 205 12.73 -0.99 3.17
N ARG A 206 13.30 -1.19 1.98
CA ARG A 206 14.73 -0.97 1.74
C ARG A 206 15.11 0.50 1.90
N ASP A 207 14.37 1.40 1.27
CA ASP A 207 14.78 2.79 1.08
C ASP A 207 14.53 3.68 2.31
N PHE A 208 13.69 3.25 3.27
CA PHE A 208 13.38 3.97 4.52
C PHE A 208 13.68 3.20 5.81
N LEU A 209 13.74 1.86 5.79
CA LEU A 209 14.04 1.04 6.97
C LEU A 209 15.35 0.25 6.84
N GLY A 210 15.99 0.25 5.67
CA GLY A 210 17.17 -0.58 5.40
C GLY A 210 16.87 -2.09 5.30
N LEU A 211 15.60 -2.48 5.24
CA LEU A 211 15.17 -3.88 5.31
C LEU A 211 14.94 -4.47 3.92
N VAL A 212 15.39 -5.72 3.73
CA VAL A 212 15.11 -6.50 2.52
C VAL A 212 14.01 -7.51 2.83
N ILE A 213 12.91 -7.42 2.08
CA ILE A 213 11.72 -8.29 2.20
C ILE A 213 11.32 -8.83 0.82
N GLN A 214 10.37 -9.77 0.80
CA GLN A 214 9.79 -10.34 -0.44
C GLN A 214 10.89 -10.86 -1.40
N GLU A 215 11.85 -11.64 -0.89
CA GLU A 215 12.88 -12.31 -1.71
C GLU A 215 12.42 -13.66 -2.26
N GLY A 216 11.35 -14.22 -1.70
CA GLY A 216 10.68 -15.43 -2.18
C GLY A 216 9.17 -15.30 -1.99
N GLU A 217 8.56 -16.30 -1.37
CA GLU A 217 7.18 -16.23 -0.90
C GLU A 217 7.02 -15.08 0.12
N HIS A 218 5.89 -14.39 0.07
CA HIS A 218 5.54 -13.29 0.97
C HIS A 218 5.06 -13.84 2.32
N ASP A 219 5.03 -12.97 3.32
CA ASP A 219 4.47 -13.26 4.64
C ASP A 219 3.71 -12.03 5.13
N SER A 220 2.39 -12.12 5.13
CA SER A 220 1.49 -11.03 5.51
C SER A 220 1.74 -10.47 6.91
N VAL A 221 2.25 -11.27 7.86
CA VAL A 221 2.68 -10.76 9.17
C VAL A 221 3.86 -9.80 9.02
N THR A 222 4.90 -10.20 8.28
CA THR A 222 6.08 -9.36 7.99
C THR A 222 5.69 -8.10 7.22
N ASP A 223 4.85 -8.21 6.20
CA ASP A 223 4.47 -7.09 5.35
C ASP A 223 3.57 -6.08 6.11
N ALA A 224 2.61 -6.55 6.93
CA ALA A 224 1.84 -5.70 7.83
C ALA A 224 2.73 -4.95 8.83
N ARG A 225 3.73 -5.63 9.43
CA ARG A 225 4.69 -5.00 10.36
C ARG A 225 5.55 -3.93 9.68
N VAL A 226 6.01 -4.18 8.46
CA VAL A 226 6.77 -3.19 7.66
C VAL A 226 5.90 -1.98 7.36
N ALA A 227 4.63 -2.17 6.96
CA ALA A 227 3.70 -1.07 6.74
C ALA A 227 3.46 -0.26 8.03
N MET A 228 3.29 -0.92 9.18
CA MET A 228 3.19 -0.26 10.49
C MET A 228 4.44 0.58 10.80
N ARG A 229 5.63 0.03 10.57
CA ARG A 229 6.91 0.72 10.82
C ARG A 229 7.07 1.96 9.95
N LEU A 230 6.74 1.86 8.65
CA LEU A 230 6.75 3.00 7.72
C LEU A 230 5.80 4.11 8.13
N TYR A 231 4.60 3.77 8.63
CA TYR A 231 3.68 4.73 9.23
C TYR A 231 4.25 5.37 10.50
N TYR A 232 4.76 4.59 11.45
CA TYR A 232 5.28 5.10 12.73
C TYR A 232 6.47 6.06 12.56
N LEU A 233 7.35 5.78 11.60
CA LEU A 233 8.47 6.65 11.18
C LEU A 233 7.99 8.01 10.64
N ASN A 234 6.76 8.09 10.12
CA ASN A 234 6.22 9.29 9.48
C ASN A 234 5.01 9.89 10.23
N ARG A 235 4.57 9.29 11.36
CA ARG A 235 3.24 9.51 11.95
C ARG A 235 2.93 10.97 12.23
N VAL A 236 3.87 11.73 12.78
CA VAL A 236 3.67 13.16 13.12
C VAL A 236 3.40 13.98 11.85
N LYS A 237 4.21 13.79 10.81
CA LYS A 237 4.04 14.46 9.50
C LYS A 237 2.78 13.96 8.78
N TRP A 238 2.46 12.68 8.89
CA TRP A 238 1.30 12.05 8.26
C TRP A 238 -0.03 12.55 8.86
N GLU A 239 -0.19 12.48 10.17
CA GLU A 239 -1.41 12.91 10.84
C GLU A 239 -1.64 14.42 10.70
N ARG A 240 -0.57 15.23 10.75
CA ARG A 240 -0.64 16.67 10.44
C ARG A 240 -1.11 16.94 9.01
N ASN A 241 -0.64 16.18 8.02
CA ASN A 241 -1.10 16.30 6.63
C ASN A 241 -2.59 15.94 6.45
N ILE A 242 -3.09 14.95 7.21
CA ILE A 242 -4.52 14.59 7.24
C ILE A 242 -5.33 15.71 7.91
N ALA A 243 -4.91 16.18 9.09
CA ALA A 243 -5.58 17.24 9.84
C ALA A 243 -5.68 18.56 9.06
N ASN A 244 -4.60 18.96 8.38
CA ASN A 244 -4.53 20.15 7.54
C ASN A 244 -5.30 20.03 6.23
N GLY A 245 -6.09 18.97 6.03
CA GLY A 245 -6.93 18.77 4.85
C GLY A 245 -6.15 18.59 3.55
N THR A 246 -4.84 18.33 3.61
CA THR A 246 -3.96 18.07 2.45
C THR A 246 -4.17 16.65 1.96
N ARG A 247 -5.43 16.38 1.58
CA ARG A 247 -5.84 15.13 0.98
C ARG A 247 -5.03 14.91 -0.29
N GLY A 248 -4.25 13.83 -0.29
CA GLY A 248 -3.89 13.15 -1.52
C GLY A 248 -5.17 12.98 -2.33
N HIS A 249 -5.30 13.74 -3.42
CA HIS A 249 -6.47 13.67 -4.29
C HIS A 249 -6.53 12.25 -4.85
N PHE A 250 -7.40 11.43 -4.27
CA PHE A 250 -8.04 10.34 -5.01
C PHE A 250 -8.75 11.00 -6.19
N SER A 251 -8.10 11.01 -7.34
CA SER A 251 -8.66 11.59 -8.55
C SER A 251 -9.91 10.78 -8.91
N LYS A 252 -11.06 11.47 -8.97
CA LYS A 252 -12.35 10.87 -9.39
C LYS A 252 -12.32 10.32 -10.83
N SER A 253 -11.22 10.47 -11.55
CA SER A 253 -11.02 10.00 -12.93
C SER A 253 -10.93 8.47 -13.08
N MET A 254 -10.71 7.70 -12.00
CA MET A 254 -10.55 6.24 -12.10
C MET A 254 -11.82 5.42 -11.81
N LEU A 255 -12.97 6.07 -11.55
CA LEU A 255 -14.27 5.40 -11.28
C LEU A 255 -15.32 5.64 -12.39
N ALA A 256 -14.88 6.03 -13.59
CA ALA A 256 -15.75 6.33 -14.74
C ALA A 256 -15.54 5.40 -15.95
N ALA A 257 -15.24 4.12 -15.71
CA ALA A 257 -15.36 3.10 -16.75
C ALA A 257 -16.84 2.69 -16.87
N LYS A 258 -17.55 3.24 -17.86
CA LYS A 258 -18.93 2.82 -18.18
C LYS A 258 -18.93 1.35 -18.63
N PRO A 259 -19.95 0.54 -18.29
CA PRO A 259 -20.06 -0.81 -18.81
C PRO A 259 -20.23 -0.78 -20.34
N THR A 260 -19.24 -1.29 -21.06
CA THR A 260 -19.32 -1.48 -22.51
C THR A 260 -20.21 -2.68 -22.83
N SER A 261 -21.46 -2.43 -23.19
CA SER A 261 -22.42 -3.45 -23.61
C SER A 261 -22.07 -4.00 -25.00
N SER A 262 -21.15 -4.96 -25.09
CA SER A 262 -20.81 -5.65 -26.34
C SER A 262 -21.82 -6.75 -26.70
N GLY A 263 -23.07 -6.35 -26.96
CA GLY A 263 -24.10 -7.24 -27.47
C GLY A 263 -23.79 -7.72 -28.89
N HIS A 264 -23.56 -9.02 -29.07
CA HIS A 264 -23.38 -9.64 -30.39
C HIS A 264 -24.71 -9.74 -31.16
N GLY A 265 -25.15 -8.63 -31.76
CA GLY A 265 -26.35 -8.54 -32.60
C GLY A 265 -26.04 -8.56 -34.10
N ARG A 266 -26.18 -9.73 -34.75
CA ARG A 266 -25.98 -9.90 -36.20
C ARG A 266 -26.98 -9.06 -37.02
N SER A 267 -26.52 -7.99 -37.68
CA SER A 267 -27.36 -7.11 -38.49
C SER A 267 -27.69 -7.70 -39.87
N GLN A 268 -28.90 -8.23 -40.05
CA GLN A 268 -29.46 -8.52 -41.37
C GLN A 268 -30.07 -7.26 -42.00
N ARG A 269 -29.34 -6.62 -42.94
CA ARG A 269 -29.87 -5.52 -43.77
C ARG A 269 -30.92 -6.05 -44.76
N ARG A 270 -32.20 -5.90 -44.44
CA ARG A 270 -33.30 -6.05 -45.41
C ARG A 270 -33.24 -4.90 -46.42
N ARG A 271 -32.80 -5.16 -47.66
CA ARG A 271 -32.92 -4.21 -48.78
C ARG A 271 -34.33 -4.27 -49.35
N THR A 272 -35.08 -3.17 -49.25
CA THR A 272 -36.36 -3.00 -49.92
C THR A 272 -36.14 -2.78 -51.42
N GLY A 273 -36.58 -3.74 -52.24
CA GLY A 273 -36.43 -3.66 -53.70
C GLY A 273 -37.53 -2.84 -54.35
N ASN A 274 -37.17 -1.70 -54.96
CA ASN A 274 -38.11 -0.93 -55.77
C ASN A 274 -38.25 -1.57 -57.16
N LYS A 275 -39.48 -1.94 -57.55
CA LYS A 275 -39.76 -2.65 -58.82
C LYS A 275 -39.97 -1.66 -59.96
N ASN A 276 -38.99 -1.53 -60.86
CA ASN A 276 -39.16 -0.77 -62.11
C ASN A 276 -39.46 -1.71 -63.29
N LYS A 277 -40.60 -1.53 -63.96
CA LYS A 277 -41.04 -2.35 -65.10
C LYS A 277 -40.45 -1.82 -66.41
N ARG A 278 -39.77 -2.66 -67.21
CA ARG A 278 -39.74 -2.51 -68.68
C ARG A 278 -39.90 -3.88 -69.37
N LYS A 279 -40.69 -3.88 -70.45
CA LYS A 279 -41.06 -5.02 -71.30
C LYS A 279 -40.05 -5.26 -72.43
N ILE A 280 -40.37 -6.25 -73.27
CA ILE A 280 -39.76 -6.69 -74.55
C ILE A 280 -38.82 -7.89 -74.32
N GLY A 281 -38.97 -9.05 -74.96
CA GLY A 281 -39.93 -9.49 -75.99
C GLY A 281 -39.25 -10.44 -76.99
N LYS A 282 -40.00 -11.40 -77.57
CA LYS A 282 -39.65 -12.53 -78.49
C LYS A 282 -39.82 -13.90 -77.82
N ALA A 283 -40.10 -14.99 -78.54
CA ALA A 283 -40.84 -15.20 -79.79
C ALA A 283 -41.16 -16.71 -79.87
N SER A 284 -42.29 -17.09 -80.46
CA SER A 284 -42.70 -18.49 -80.65
C SER A 284 -42.13 -19.09 -81.95
N HIS A 285 -41.85 -20.41 -81.96
CA HIS A 285 -42.03 -21.39 -83.06
C HIS A 285 -41.64 -22.79 -82.52
N SER A 286 -42.55 -23.78 -82.45
CA SER A 286 -42.78 -24.85 -83.46
C SER A 286 -41.52 -25.73 -83.69
N LYS A 287 -41.42 -27.02 -83.32
CA LYS A 287 -41.98 -28.26 -83.93
C LYS A 287 -41.14 -29.46 -83.39
N SER A 288 -41.47 -30.77 -83.45
CA SER A 288 -42.71 -31.54 -83.64
C SER A 288 -42.44 -33.04 -83.34
N ARG A 289 -43.50 -33.86 -83.13
CA ARG A 289 -43.61 -35.35 -83.24
C ARG A 289 -42.49 -36.30 -82.72
N ARG A 290 -42.92 -37.28 -81.91
CA ARG A 290 -42.55 -38.69 -82.10
C ARG A 290 -43.82 -39.55 -82.15
N LYS A 291 -43.87 -40.43 -83.17
CA LYS A 291 -44.85 -41.50 -83.45
C LYS A 291 -46.32 -41.16 -83.17
#